data_AF-A0A849G819-F1
#
_entry.id   AF-A0A849G819-F1
#
_cell.length_a   1.000
_cell.length_b   1.000
_cell.length_c   1.000
_cell.angle_alpha   90.00
_cell.angle_beta   90.00
_cell.angle_gamma   90.00
#
_symmetry.space_group_name_H-M   'P 1'
#
loop_
_entity.id
_entity.type
_entity.pdbx_description
1 polymer ?
#
loop_
_entity_poly.entity_id
_entity_poly.type
_entity_poly.pdbx_seq_one_letter_code
_entity_poly.pdbx_strand_id
1 'polypeptide(L)' 'TTSVGGDCERSRRAGAVVQVHQEIIDDIGELGVLSDPAGAYFGLVDPGKAT' A
#
# COMPACT_ATOMS: atom_id res chain seq x y z
N THR A 1 -12.74 -5.17 -5.35
CA THR A 1 -12.27 -5.88 -4.16
C THR A 1 -11.20 -5.04 -3.50
N THR A 2 -11.28 -4.83 -2.19
CA THR A 2 -10.27 -4.09 -1.43
C THR A 2 -9.05 -5.00 -1.26
N SER A 3 -7.88 -4.55 -1.72
CA SER A 3 -6.60 -5.23 -1.52
C SER A 3 -5.48 -4.21 -1.60
N VAL A 4 -4.36 -4.42 -0.93
CA VAL A 4 -3.24 -3.46 -0.93
C VAL A 4 -2.76 -3.15 -2.35
N GLY A 5 -2.61 -4.17 -3.21
CA GLY A 5 -2.26 -3.95 -4.63
C GLY A 5 -3.29 -3.14 -5.39
N GLY A 6 -4.59 -3.49 -5.26
CA GLY A 6 -5.66 -2.77 -5.93
C GLY A 6 -5.77 -1.32 -5.45
N ASP A 7 -5.47 -1.07 -4.19
CA ASP A 7 -5.52 0.26 -3.56
C ASP A 7 -4.27 1.08 -3.92
N CYS A 8 -3.11 0.46 -4.10
CA CYS A 8 -1.92 1.07 -4.68
C CYS A 8 -2.17 1.52 -6.12
N GLU A 9 -2.81 0.69 -6.95
CA GLU A 9 -3.18 1.06 -8.32
C GLU A 9 -4.18 2.22 -8.37
N ARG A 10 -5.17 2.23 -7.48
CA ARG A 10 -6.09 3.38 -7.35
C ARG A 10 -5.35 4.64 -6.92
N SER A 11 -4.42 4.53 -5.98
CA SER A 11 -3.62 5.66 -5.50
C SER A 11 -2.70 6.23 -6.59
N ARG A 12 -2.05 5.38 -7.40
CA ARG A 12 -1.26 5.81 -8.57
C ARG A 12 -2.10 6.63 -9.55
N ARG A 13 -3.33 6.17 -9.84
CA ARG A 13 -4.27 6.90 -10.72
C ARG A 13 -4.72 8.24 -10.14
N ALA A 14 -4.69 8.39 -8.82
CA ALA A 14 -4.96 9.64 -8.11
C ALA A 14 -3.72 10.55 -7.96
N GLY A 15 -2.56 10.15 -8.49
CA GLY A 15 -1.32 10.93 -8.47
C GLY A 15 -0.35 10.59 -7.33
N ALA A 16 -0.65 9.59 -6.51
CA ALA A 16 0.30 9.13 -5.50
C ALA A 16 1.48 8.37 -6.14
N VAL A 17 2.64 8.45 -5.49
CA VAL A 17 3.81 7.62 -5.80
C VAL A 17 3.76 6.38 -4.92
N VAL A 18 3.92 5.19 -5.48
CA VAL A 18 4.06 3.94 -4.72
C VAL A 18 5.54 3.58 -4.64
N GLN A 19 6.06 3.53 -3.42
CA GLN A 19 7.48 3.32 -3.14
C GLN A 19 7.78 1.84 -2.89
N VAL A 20 6.95 1.19 -2.08
CA VAL A 20 6.99 -0.26 -1.86
C VAL A 20 5.70 -0.84 -2.43
N HIS A 21 5.86 -1.76 -3.38
CA HIS A 21 4.74 -2.42 -4.00
C HIS A 21 4.58 -3.83 -3.42
N GLN A 22 3.57 -4.01 -2.57
CA GLN A 22 3.07 -5.30 -2.11
C GLN A 22 4.14 -6.21 -1.50
N GLU A 23 4.61 -5.85 -0.32
CA GLU A 23 5.53 -6.68 0.47
C GLU A 23 4.73 -7.45 1.53
N ILE A 24 5.01 -8.74 1.71
CA ILE A 24 4.49 -9.52 2.83
C ILE A 24 5.50 -9.43 3.96
N ILE A 25 5.05 -8.95 5.12
CA ILE A 25 5.85 -8.90 6.34
C ILE A 25 5.21 -9.85 7.35
N ASP A 26 6.00 -10.79 7.86
CA ASP A 26 5.59 -11.71 8.92
C ASP A 26 4.98 -10.94 10.11
N ASP A 27 3.96 -11.51 10.75
CA ASP A 27 3.17 -10.91 11.84
C ASP A 27 2.41 -9.58 11.51
N ILE A 28 2.63 -8.94 10.36
CA ILE A 28 1.96 -7.68 9.96
C ILE A 28 0.97 -7.88 8.81
N GLY A 29 1.33 -8.67 7.81
CA GLY A 29 0.54 -8.91 6.60
C GLY A 29 1.08 -8.23 5.35
N GLU A 30 0.21 -7.94 4.38
CA GLU A 30 0.59 -7.30 3.11
C GLU A 30 0.65 -5.78 3.28
N LEU A 31 1.73 -5.17 2.81
CA LEU A 31 2.03 -3.74 2.98
C LEU A 31 2.31 -3.07 1.63
N GLY A 32 1.83 -1.83 1.48
CA GLY A 32 2.26 -0.91 0.44
C GLY A 32 2.59 0.45 1.04
N VAL A 33 3.70 1.07 0.61
CA VAL A 33 4.13 2.41 1.06
C VAL A 33 3.96 3.40 -0.07
N LEU A 34 3.33 4.53 0.22
CA LEU A 34 2.99 5.55 -0.75
C LEU A 34 3.34 6.95 -0.25
N SER A 35 3.44 7.89 -1.18
CA SER A 35 3.36 9.32 -0.89
C SER A 35 2.28 9.98 -1.74
N ASP A 36 1.48 10.87 -1.15
CA ASP A 36 0.49 11.67 -1.87
C ASP A 36 1.15 12.78 -2.72
N PRO A 37 0.39 13.48 -3.58
CA PRO A 37 0.95 14.58 -4.39
C PRO A 37 1.50 15.76 -3.58
N ALA A 38 1.10 15.92 -2.32
CA ALA A 38 1.63 16.94 -1.42
C ALA A 38 2.91 16.49 -0.70
N GLY A 39 3.31 15.22 -0.87
CA GLY A 39 4.52 14.62 -0.30
C GLY A 39 4.31 13.95 1.06
N ALA A 40 3.08 13.76 1.53
CA ALA A 40 2.83 13.03 2.77
C ALA A 40 3.02 11.52 2.58
N TYR A 41 3.75 10.87 3.48
CA TYR A 41 4.04 9.44 3.43
C TYR A 41 3.06 8.65 4.29
N PHE A 42 2.56 7.53 3.78
CA PHE A 42 1.65 6.65 4.50
C PHE A 42 1.71 5.20 3.99
N GLY A 43 1.22 4.26 4.80
CA GLY A 43 1.17 2.84 4.49
C GLY A 43 -0.27 2.33 4.37
N LEU A 44 -0.48 1.39 3.45
CA LEU A 44 -1.67 0.55 3.39
C LEU A 44 -1.30 -0.83 3.92
N VAL A 45 -2.17 -1.43 4.73
CA VAL A 45 -1.95 -2.74 5.34
C VAL A 45 -3.18 -3.61 5.16
N ASP A 46 -2.98 -4.85 4.71
CA ASP A 46 -3.95 -5.93 4.82
C ASP A 46 -3.43 -6.94 5.88
N PRO A 47 -3.90 -6.82 7.14
CA PRO A 47 -3.46 -7.69 8.22
C PRO A 47 -4.01 -9.12 8.09
N GLY A 48 -5.01 -9.36 7.23
CA GLY A 48 -5.54 -10.70 6.97
C GLY A 48 -4.54 -11.61 6.22
N LYS A 49 -3.42 -11.06 5.76
CA LYS A 49 -2.32 -11.76 5.10
C LYS A 49 -1.16 -12.10 6.03
N ALA A 50 -1.25 -11.78 7.33
CA ALA A 50 -0.22 -12.16 8.29
C ALA A 50 -0.15 -13.70 8.43
N THR A 51 1.06 -14.23 8.54
CA THR A 51 1.36 -15.67 8.73
C THR A 51 2.04 -15.93 10.05
#